data_AF-A0A7C5MX70-F1
#
_entry.id   AF-A0A7C5MX70-F1
#
_cell.length_a   1.000
_cell.length_b   1.000
_cell.length_c   1.000
_cell.angle_alpha   90.00
_cell.angle_beta   90.00
_cell.angle_gamma   90.00
#
_symmetry.space_group_name_H-M   'P 1'
#
loop_
_entity.id
_entity.type
_entity.pdbx_description
1 polymer ?
#
loop_
_entity_poly.entity_id
_entity_poly.type
_entity_poly.pdbx_seq_one_letter_code
_entity_poly.pdbx_strand_id
1 'polypeptide(L)'
;MNKIKAQIERRKILNLIRPSNLHSGALKFYSNETKEHKYKKFLVFTKLQENGYEVFSEVIFKSGKRCDVLAIKEGKAIGIEILESETEKMYEEKIKNYPEIIEWKKVKDLKDIENLI
;
A
#
# COMPACT_ATOMS: atom_id res chain seq x y z
N MET A 1 -14.68 16.15 0.21
CA MET A 1 -13.97 16.68 -0.98
C MET A 1 -14.91 16.66 -2.18
N ASN A 2 -14.84 17.61 -3.13
CA ASN A 2 -15.63 17.54 -4.37
C ASN A 2 -15.32 16.22 -5.11
N LYS A 3 -16.35 15.46 -5.52
CA LYS A 3 -16.21 14.17 -6.21
C LYS A 3 -15.29 14.25 -7.44
N ILE A 4 -15.36 15.33 -8.21
CA ILE A 4 -14.49 15.56 -9.37
C ILE A 4 -13.03 15.67 -8.93
N LYS A 5 -12.77 16.45 -7.88
CA LYS A 5 -11.42 16.61 -7.32
C LYS A 5 -10.86 15.27 -6.82
N ALA A 6 -11.65 14.50 -6.09
CA ALA A 6 -11.25 13.17 -5.63
C ALA A 6 -10.90 12.22 -6.78
N GLN A 7 -11.66 12.28 -7.88
CA GLN A 7 -11.39 11.47 -9.07
C GLN A 7 -10.10 11.90 -9.79
N ILE A 8 -9.82 13.21 -9.86
CA ILE A 8 -8.59 13.75 -10.42
C ILE A 8 -7.38 13.27 -9.59
N GLU A 9 -7.45 13.39 -8.26
CA GLU A 9 -6.36 12.93 -7.39
C GLU A 9 -6.16 11.41 -7.49
N ARG A 10 -7.25 10.62 -7.50
CA ARG A 10 -7.17 9.18 -7.76
C ARG A 10 -6.44 8.87 -9.07
N ARG A 11 -6.76 9.57 -10.16
CA ARG A 11 -6.09 9.35 -11.46
C ARG A 11 -4.60 9.68 -11.40
N LYS A 12 -4.20 10.75 -10.69
CA LYS A 12 -2.79 11.07 -10.47
C LYS A 12 -2.07 9.91 -9.77
N ILE A 13 -2.67 9.37 -8.71
CA ILE A 13 -2.10 8.23 -7.97
C ILE A 13 -1.95 7.01 -8.88
N LEU A 14 -2.99 6.61 -9.60
CA LEU A 14 -2.94 5.45 -10.50
C LEU A 14 -1.91 5.60 -11.62
N ASN A 15 -1.69 6.82 -12.10
CA ASN A 15 -0.68 7.11 -13.12
C ASN A 15 0.76 6.92 -12.64
N LEU A 16 1.00 6.75 -11.34
CA LEU A 16 2.31 6.41 -10.78
C LEU A 16 2.60 4.91 -10.84
N ILE A 17 1.57 4.10 -11.00
CA ILE A 17 1.62 2.64 -10.92
C ILE A 17 1.87 2.05 -12.33
N ARG A 18 2.58 0.92 -12.39
CA ARG A 18 2.70 0.17 -13.64
C ARG A 18 1.33 -0.40 -14.04
N PRO A 19 0.87 -0.24 -15.29
CA PRO A 19 -0.45 -0.70 -15.70
C PRO A 19 -0.74 -2.18 -15.41
N SER A 20 0.27 -3.05 -15.51
CA SER A 20 0.17 -4.49 -15.20
C SER A 20 0.00 -4.81 -13.72
N ASN A 21 -0.01 -3.81 -12.84
CA ASN A 21 -0.23 -3.95 -11.39
C ASN A 21 -1.53 -3.28 -10.94
N LEU A 22 -2.35 -2.78 -11.87
CA LEU A 22 -3.64 -2.16 -11.58
C LEU A 22 -4.75 -3.22 -11.41
N HIS A 23 -4.59 -4.09 -10.42
CA HIS A 23 -5.56 -5.13 -10.07
C HIS A 23 -6.10 -4.87 -8.67
N SER A 24 -7.09 -3.98 -8.54
CA SER A 24 -7.73 -3.72 -7.25
C SER A 24 -8.56 -4.92 -6.79
N GLY A 25 -8.62 -5.13 -5.49
CA GLY A 25 -9.35 -6.23 -4.87
C GLY A 25 -8.68 -7.60 -4.99
N ALA A 26 -7.49 -7.67 -5.60
CA ALA A 26 -6.69 -8.89 -5.65
C ALA A 26 -5.53 -8.85 -4.64
N LEU A 27 -5.48 -9.86 -3.77
CA LEU A 27 -4.36 -10.09 -2.86
C LEU A 27 -3.38 -11.09 -3.48
N LYS A 28 -2.11 -10.70 -3.61
CA LYS A 28 -1.04 -11.51 -4.18
C LYS A 28 -0.05 -11.94 -3.11
N PHE A 29 0.35 -13.20 -3.13
CA PHE A 29 1.46 -13.74 -2.34
C PHE A 29 2.54 -14.32 -3.24
N TYR A 30 3.79 -14.13 -2.85
CA TYR A 30 4.95 -14.76 -3.46
C TYR A 30 5.43 -15.96 -2.63
N SER A 31 6.11 -16.90 -3.28
CA SER A 31 6.61 -18.11 -2.63
C SER A 31 7.73 -17.83 -1.62
N ASN A 32 8.50 -16.77 -1.83
CA ASN A 32 9.63 -16.35 -0.99
C ASN A 32 9.23 -15.51 0.23
N GLU A 33 7.95 -15.14 0.38
CA GLU A 33 7.46 -14.47 1.57
C GLU A 33 7.25 -15.48 2.72
N THR A 34 7.58 -15.05 3.93
CA THR A 34 7.31 -15.83 5.15
C THR A 34 5.79 -15.94 5.38
N LYS A 35 5.39 -16.91 6.22
CA LYS A 35 3.98 -17.06 6.62
C LYS A 35 3.46 -15.82 7.36
N GLU A 36 4.31 -15.22 8.19
CA GLU A 36 3.95 -14.07 9.00
C GLU A 36 3.73 -12.82 8.14
N HIS A 37 4.60 -12.54 7.16
CA HIS A 37 4.44 -11.44 6.22
C HIS A 37 3.13 -11.59 5.43
N LYS A 38 2.86 -12.80 4.90
CA LYS A 38 1.60 -13.11 4.20
C LYS A 38 0.38 -12.85 5.08
N TYR A 39 0.44 -13.26 6.35
CA TYR A 39 -0.66 -13.10 7.29
C TYR A 39 -0.92 -11.62 7.63
N LYS A 40 0.12 -10.85 7.95
CA LYS A 40 0.00 -9.40 8.17
C LYS A 40 -0.56 -8.70 6.93
N LYS A 41 -0.10 -9.08 5.74
CA LYS A 41 -0.58 -8.52 4.48
C LYS A 41 -2.06 -8.81 4.24
N PHE A 42 -2.50 -10.04 4.51
CA PHE A 42 -3.90 -10.41 4.48
C PHE A 42 -4.75 -9.55 5.42
N LEU A 43 -4.32 -9.37 6.67
CA LEU A 43 -5.05 -8.58 7.66
C LEU A 43 -5.14 -7.10 7.28
N VAL A 44 -4.02 -6.50 6.86
CA VAL A 44 -3.97 -5.12 6.36
C VAL A 44 -4.92 -4.93 5.18
N PHE A 45 -4.83 -5.83 4.19
CA PHE A 45 -5.64 -5.77 2.98
C PHE A 45 -7.14 -5.83 3.29
N THR A 46 -7.53 -6.82 4.11
CA THR A 46 -8.94 -7.03 4.51
C THR A 46 -9.48 -5.83 5.28
N LYS A 47 -8.74 -5.34 6.27
CA LYS A 47 -9.14 -4.19 7.08
C LYS A 47 -9.40 -2.94 6.22
N LEU A 48 -8.52 -2.66 5.26
CA LEU A 48 -8.68 -1.51 4.36
C LEU A 48 -9.90 -1.67 3.46
N GLN A 49 -10.15 -2.87 2.91
CA GLN A 49 -11.34 -3.13 2.11
C GLN A 49 -12.63 -2.96 2.92
N GLU A 50 -12.69 -3.50 4.14
CA GLU A 50 -13.83 -3.36 5.06
C GLU A 50 -14.13 -1.89 5.38
N ASN A 51 -13.10 -1.04 5.39
CA ASN A 51 -13.22 0.41 5.61
C ASN A 51 -13.47 1.20 4.31
N GLY A 52 -13.79 0.52 3.20
CA GLY A 52 -14.22 1.14 1.95
C GLY A 52 -13.08 1.73 1.10
N TYR A 53 -11.85 1.25 1.28
CA TYR A 53 -10.73 1.62 0.42
C TYR A 53 -10.71 0.74 -0.84
N GLU A 54 -10.27 1.32 -1.96
CA GLU A 54 -9.81 0.55 -3.11
C GLU A 54 -8.39 0.07 -2.84
N VAL A 55 -8.18 -1.23 -2.71
CA VAL A 55 -6.91 -1.82 -2.24
C VAL A 55 -6.23 -2.59 -3.36
N PHE A 56 -4.92 -2.40 -3.47
CA PHE A 56 -4.00 -3.08 -4.38
C PHE A 56 -2.89 -3.73 -3.56
N SER A 57 -2.43 -4.91 -3.98
CA SER A 57 -1.28 -5.57 -3.34
C SER A 57 -0.09 -5.63 -4.30
N GLU A 58 1.12 -5.62 -3.74
CA GLU A 58 2.39 -5.79 -4.46
C GLU A 58 2.59 -4.75 -5.57
N VAL A 59 2.20 -3.51 -5.30
CA VAL A 59 2.12 -2.44 -6.30
C VAL A 59 3.51 -2.01 -6.73
N ILE A 60 3.82 -2.21 -8.00
CA ILE A 60 5.06 -1.70 -8.61
C ILE A 60 4.80 -0.32 -9.24
N PHE A 61 5.58 0.67 -8.80
CA PHE A 61 5.59 2.02 -9.35
C PHE A 61 6.37 2.10 -10.67
N LYS A 62 6.17 3.17 -11.43
CA LYS A 62 6.95 3.45 -12.65
C LYS A 62 8.45 3.56 -12.37
N SER A 63 8.85 3.99 -11.17
CA SER A 63 10.24 3.97 -10.69
C SER A 63 10.83 2.56 -10.53
N GLY A 64 10.00 1.51 -10.60
CA GLY A 64 10.40 0.12 -10.37
C GLY A 64 10.42 -0.31 -8.91
N LYS A 65 10.21 0.63 -7.99
CA LYS A 65 9.98 0.31 -6.57
C LYS A 65 8.63 -0.35 -6.36
N ARG A 66 8.50 -1.15 -5.30
CA ARG A 66 7.30 -1.93 -5.00
C ARG A 66 6.92 -1.76 -3.54
N CYS A 67 5.65 -1.48 -3.27
CA CYS A 67 5.09 -1.54 -1.92
C CYS A 67 4.14 -2.73 -1.75
N ASP A 68 3.98 -3.20 -0.52
CA ASP A 68 3.21 -4.41 -0.24
C ASP A 68 1.71 -4.19 -0.40
N VAL A 69 1.19 -3.06 0.09
CA VAL A 69 -0.22 -2.66 -0.05
C VAL A 69 -0.32 -1.18 -0.40
N LEU A 70 -1.25 -0.85 -1.30
CA LEU A 70 -1.67 0.52 -1.57
C LEU A 70 -3.19 0.60 -1.43
N ALA A 71 -3.68 1.57 -0.70
CA ALA A 71 -5.11 1.80 -0.51
C ALA A 71 -5.49 3.23 -0.89
N ILE A 72 -6.57 3.37 -1.67
CA ILE A 72 -7.07 4.67 -2.13
C ILE A 72 -8.50 4.86 -1.66
N LYS A 73 -8.79 5.99 -1.00
CA LYS A 73 -10.14 6.38 -0.63
C LYS A 73 -10.31 7.87 -0.82
N GLU A 74 -11.37 8.25 -1.53
CA GLU A 74 -11.70 9.65 -1.82
C GLU A 74 -10.52 10.46 -2.37
N GLY A 75 -9.66 9.88 -3.22
CA GLY A 75 -8.51 10.59 -3.81
C GLY A 75 -7.31 10.78 -2.89
N LYS A 76 -7.34 10.20 -1.68
CA LYS A 76 -6.16 10.06 -0.81
C LYS A 76 -5.61 8.65 -0.91
N ALA A 77 -4.29 8.51 -0.88
CA ALA A 77 -3.60 7.23 -0.92
C ALA A 77 -2.79 6.98 0.35
N ILE A 78 -2.88 5.76 0.86
CA ILE A 78 -2.04 5.24 1.94
C ILE A 78 -1.27 4.06 1.37
N GLY A 79 0.06 4.14 1.38
CA GLY A 79 0.95 3.05 1.02
C GLY A 79 1.49 2.40 2.29
N ILE A 80 1.55 1.07 2.30
CA ILE A 80 1.92 0.30 3.49
C ILE A 80 3.04 -0.67 3.15
N GLU A 81 4.09 -0.64 3.97
CA GLU A 81 5.21 -1.57 3.97
C GLU A 81 5.14 -2.47 5.22
N ILE A 82 5.21 -3.78 5.03
CA ILE A 82 5.13 -4.75 6.10
C ILE A 82 6.54 -5.20 6.46
N LEU A 83 7.03 -4.69 7.58
CA LEU A 83 8.39 -4.93 8.04
C LEU A 83 8.46 -6.23 8.83
N GLU A 84 9.38 -7.12 8.45
CA GLU A 84 9.75 -8.29 9.26
C GLU A 84 11.18 -8.17 9.79
N SER A 85 12.15 -8.20 8.87
CA SER A 85 13.58 -8.10 9.18
C SER A 85 14.17 -6.74 8.82
N GLU A 86 13.42 -5.89 8.13
CA GLU A 86 13.87 -4.55 7.73
C GLU A 86 14.00 -3.66 8.98
N THR A 87 15.13 -2.97 9.08
CA THR A 87 15.33 -1.96 10.13
C THR A 87 14.60 -0.68 9.80
N GLU A 88 14.38 0.16 10.81
CA GLU A 88 13.78 1.48 10.62
C GLU A 88 14.51 2.30 9.55
N LYS A 89 15.84 2.26 9.58
CA LYS A 89 16.68 2.97 8.62
C LYS A 89 16.45 2.48 7.18
N MET A 90 16.27 1.18 6.98
CA MET A 90 15.99 0.62 5.66
C MET A 90 14.63 1.09 5.14
N TYR A 91 13.62 1.14 6.02
CA TYR A 91 12.31 1.69 5.69
C TYR A 91 12.41 3.17 5.29
N GLU A 92 13.10 3.99 6.09
CA GLU A 92 13.30 5.43 5.80
C GLU A 92 14.02 5.66 4.47
N GLU A 93 15.04 4.87 4.15
CA GLU A 93 15.73 4.95 2.87
C GLU A 93 14.85 4.50 1.68
N LYS A 94 13.99 3.52 1.90
CA LYS A 94 13.05 3.00 0.90
C LYS A 94 12.00 4.07 0.54
N ILE A 95 11.37 4.70 1.53
CA ILE A 95 10.31 5.70 1.30
C ILE A 95 10.81 7.01 0.67
N LYS A 96 12.09 7.38 0.84
CA LYS A 96 12.68 8.56 0.17
C LYS A 96 12.56 8.52 -1.36
N ASN A 97 12.43 7.34 -1.93
CA ASN A 97 12.33 7.13 -3.38
C ASN A 97 10.89 6.87 -3.84
N TYR A 98 9.92 6.96 -2.93
CA TYR A 98 8.52 6.69 -3.21
C TYR A 98 7.77 7.99 -3.53
N PRO A 99 6.64 7.91 -4.24
CA PRO A 99 5.85 9.11 -4.54
C PRO A 99 5.36 9.82 -3.27
N GLU A 100 5.65 11.12 -3.18
CA GLU A 100 5.31 11.97 -2.02
C GLU A 100 3.81 12.22 -1.83
N ILE A 101 3.00 12.06 -2.88
CA ILE A 101 1.54 12.19 -2.82
C ILE A 101 0.86 11.04 -2.03
N ILE A 102 1.60 9.98 -1.74
CA ILE A 102 1.13 8.82 -0.98
C ILE A 102 1.59 8.98 0.47
N GLU A 103 0.67 8.82 1.41
CA GLU A 103 1.01 8.71 2.84
C GLU A 103 1.61 7.33 3.10
N TRP A 104 2.86 7.29 3.56
CA TRP A 104 3.58 6.03 3.79
C TRP A 104 3.51 5.61 5.25
N LYS A 105 2.97 4.40 5.48
CA LYS A 105 2.92 3.75 6.78
C LYS A 105 3.73 2.47 6.74
N LYS A 106 4.22 2.06 7.90
CA LYS A 106 4.82 0.75 8.14
C LYS A 106 3.94 -0.05 9.08
N VAL A 107 3.95 -1.36 8.91
CA VAL A 107 3.31 -2.32 9.81
C VAL A 107 4.36 -3.33 10.21
N LYS A 108 4.67 -3.41 11.49
CA LYS A 108 5.58 -4.41 12.03
C LYS A 108 4.83 -5.44 12.86
N ASP A 109 3.79 -5.01 13.57
CA ASP A 109 3.10 -5.80 14.57
C ASP A 109 1.58 -5.83 14.31
N LEU A 110 0.85 -6.76 14.93
CA LEU A 110 -0.61 -6.79 14.85
C LEU A 110 -1.25 -5.51 15.41
N LYS A 111 -0.64 -4.91 16.44
CA LYS A 111 -1.09 -3.65 17.03
C LYS A 111 -1.04 -2.49 16.03
N ASP A 112 -0.09 -2.49 15.09
CA ASP A 112 -0.03 -1.46 14.05
C ASP A 112 -1.22 -1.57 13.10
N ILE A 113 -1.65 -2.80 12.82
CA ILE A 113 -2.83 -3.08 11.97
C ILE A 113 -4.10 -2.58 12.66
N GLU A 114 -4.22 -2.80 13.97
CA GLU A 114 -5.36 -2.30 14.77
C GLU A 114 -5.48 -0.77 14.72
N ASN A 115 -4.36 -0.05 14.69
CA ASN A 115 -4.31 1.42 14.67
C ASN A 115 -4.10 2.03 13.27
N LEU A 116 -4.24 1.23 12.21
CA LEU A 116 -3.87 1.63 10.84
C LEU A 116 -4.76 2.74 10.26
N ILE A 117 -6.03 2.81 10.67
CA ILE A 117 -7.09 3.67 10.13
C ILE A 117 -7.72 4.47 11.26
#